data_AF-A0A372QNT3-F1
#
_entry.id   AF-A0A372QNT3-F1
#
_cell.length_a   1.000
_cell.length_b   1.000
_cell.length_c   1.000
_cell.angle_alpha   90.00
_cell.angle_beta   90.00
_cell.angle_gamma   90.00
#
_symmetry.space_group_name_H-M   'P 1'
#
loop_
_entity.id
_entity.type
_entity.pdbx_description
1 polymer ?
#
loop_
_entity_poly.entity_id
_entity_poly.type
_entity_poly.pdbx_seq_one_letter_code
_entity_poly.pdbx_strand_id
1 'polypeptide(L)'
;MDTSMEIINDSEVAAQQPVSTVVSNAPNNSGLMVALHPLTLLNISDHFTRVRMQEQIQSPQVIGALVGTQTGREVEITNSFELAFDVVDGKVIVNVDYFTTKQDQFRQVFPQFDFLGWYTLGRYPTESDIEIHKQMMTWNESPLFLQMNPFDIVTSKNLPITVYESIIDLIDGQAQTLFIKSQYKIETGEAERISVDHVAHTTLGEGGEGSSLIAHLTTQRNAIKMLHTRIKILHQYLVNAKTDESCVDHDVLRQIAGLCNRLPTIDSADFRQEFLTEYNDVLLTSYLATITKGTNCINEVNINTYMYFF
;
A
#
# COMPACT_ATOMS: atom_id res chain seq x y z
N MET A 1 -26.75 -32.80 -48.26
CA MET A 1 -26.75 -31.92 -47.07
C MET A 1 -25.66 -32.46 -46.18
N ASP A 2 -24.44 -31.98 -46.41
CA ASP A 2 -23.24 -32.39 -45.70
C ASP A 2 -22.58 -31.10 -45.25
N THR A 3 -22.70 -30.79 -43.97
CA THR A 3 -22.21 -29.55 -43.38
C THR A 3 -20.80 -29.81 -42.86
N SER A 4 -19.80 -29.51 -43.70
CA SER A 4 -18.40 -29.53 -43.30
C SER A 4 -18.11 -28.26 -42.49
N MET A 5 -17.78 -28.46 -41.23
CA MET A 5 -17.38 -27.43 -40.26
C MET A 5 -15.96 -26.97 -40.60
N GLU A 6 -15.79 -25.77 -41.13
CA GLU A 6 -14.47 -25.13 -41.24
C GLU A 6 -14.01 -24.73 -39.83
N ILE A 7 -12.96 -25.39 -39.36
CA ILE A 7 -12.24 -25.02 -38.15
C ILE A 7 -11.41 -23.78 -38.51
N ILE A 8 -11.91 -22.61 -38.12
CA ILE A 8 -11.13 -21.36 -38.15
C ILE A 8 -10.02 -21.53 -37.12
N ASN A 9 -8.79 -21.48 -37.62
CA ASN A 9 -7.59 -21.62 -36.83
C ASN A 9 -7.40 -20.31 -36.04
N ASP A 10 -7.80 -20.29 -34.76
CA ASP A 10 -7.53 -19.19 -33.83
C ASP A 10 -6.04 -19.15 -33.47
N SER A 11 -5.23 -18.77 -34.46
CA SER A 11 -3.93 -18.16 -34.25
C SER A 11 -4.15 -16.70 -33.85
N GLU A 12 -4.81 -16.46 -32.71
CA GLU A 12 -4.86 -15.12 -32.14
C GLU A 12 -3.46 -14.73 -31.67
N VAL A 13 -2.85 -13.90 -32.52
CA VAL A 13 -1.74 -13.00 -32.26
C VAL A 13 -1.70 -12.63 -30.79
N ALA A 14 -0.68 -13.12 -30.08
CA ALA A 14 -0.32 -12.61 -28.76
C ALA A 14 -0.14 -11.09 -28.90
N ALA A 15 -1.14 -10.33 -28.48
CA ALA A 15 -1.08 -8.88 -28.45
C ALA A 15 0.10 -8.49 -27.56
N GLN A 16 1.20 -8.06 -28.19
CA GLN A 16 2.35 -7.50 -27.51
C GLN A 16 1.82 -6.36 -26.63
N GLN A 17 1.94 -6.52 -25.31
CA GLN A 17 1.65 -5.46 -24.37
C GLN A 17 2.54 -4.25 -24.76
N PRO A 18 2.00 -3.04 -24.91
CA PRO A 18 2.80 -1.89 -25.28
C PRO A 18 3.86 -1.66 -24.21
N VAL A 19 5.12 -1.87 -24.56
CA VAL A 19 6.26 -1.59 -23.70
C VAL A 19 6.37 -0.07 -23.63
N SER A 20 6.19 0.51 -22.44
CA SER A 20 6.40 1.95 -22.25
C SER A 20 7.84 2.31 -22.60
N THR A 21 8.03 3.21 -23.56
CA THR A 21 9.35 3.67 -24.03
C THR A 21 10.09 4.51 -22.98
N VAL A 22 9.36 5.04 -21.99
CA VAL A 22 9.90 5.92 -20.95
C VAL A 22 10.23 5.19 -19.64
N VAL A 23 10.04 3.87 -19.60
CA VAL A 23 10.36 3.05 -18.42
C VAL A 23 11.55 2.15 -18.72
N SER A 24 12.59 2.25 -17.90
CA SER A 24 13.74 1.35 -17.95
C SER A 24 13.39 -0.01 -17.34
N ASN A 25 13.81 -1.08 -18.01
CA ASN A 25 13.68 -2.45 -17.53
C ASN A 25 14.86 -2.89 -16.64
N ALA A 26 15.82 -2.00 -16.40
CA ALA A 26 16.94 -2.29 -15.52
C ALA A 26 16.46 -2.54 -14.07
N PRO A 27 17.14 -3.41 -13.31
CA PRO A 27 16.85 -3.58 -11.89
C PRO A 27 17.19 -2.28 -11.15
N ASN A 28 16.27 -1.82 -10.31
CA ASN A 28 16.52 -0.65 -9.47
C ASN A 28 17.41 -1.02 -8.28
N ASN A 29 18.59 -0.41 -8.21
CA ASN A 29 19.59 -0.63 -7.16
C ASN A 29 19.82 0.64 -6.31
N SER A 30 18.88 1.58 -6.28
CA SER A 30 19.00 2.82 -5.48
C SER A 30 19.14 2.54 -3.98
N GLY A 31 18.57 1.42 -3.51
CA GLY A 31 18.48 1.10 -2.09
C GLY A 31 17.53 2.03 -1.32
N LEU A 32 16.69 2.77 -2.03
CA LEU A 32 15.63 3.60 -1.45
C LEU A 32 14.52 2.71 -0.91
N MET A 33 14.07 2.98 0.31
CA MET A 33 12.97 2.27 0.94
C MET A 33 11.75 3.19 0.99
N VAL A 34 10.78 2.91 0.11
CA VAL A 34 9.55 3.69 0.02
C VAL A 34 8.47 3.05 0.89
N ALA A 35 7.99 3.80 1.88
CA ALA A 35 6.85 3.48 2.72
C ALA A 35 5.64 4.32 2.29
N LEU A 36 4.52 3.67 1.99
CA LEU A 36 3.26 4.32 1.61
C LEU A 36 2.21 4.12 2.69
N HIS A 37 1.64 5.21 3.17
CA HIS A 37 0.51 5.17 4.09
C HIS A 37 -0.82 5.01 3.34
N PRO A 38 -1.75 4.17 3.83
CA PRO A 38 -3.11 4.03 3.28
C PRO A 38 -3.86 5.34 3.05
N LEU A 39 -3.70 6.35 3.90
CA LEU A 39 -4.34 7.67 3.75
C LEU A 39 -4.02 8.30 2.40
N THR A 40 -2.77 8.20 1.94
CA THR A 40 -2.35 8.69 0.62
C THR A 40 -3.15 8.02 -0.49
N LEU A 41 -3.37 6.70 -0.39
CA LEU A 41 -4.13 5.94 -1.40
C LEU A 41 -5.63 6.28 -1.38
N LEU A 42 -6.18 6.52 -0.18
CA LEU A 42 -7.55 6.97 -0.01
C LEU A 42 -7.75 8.36 -0.62
N ASN A 43 -6.82 9.30 -0.39
CA ASN A 43 -6.86 10.64 -0.99
C ASN A 43 -6.82 10.59 -2.53
N ILE A 44 -5.95 9.75 -3.11
CA ILE A 44 -5.86 9.59 -4.57
C ILE A 44 -7.17 9.01 -5.13
N SER A 45 -7.73 8.00 -4.45
CA SER A 45 -8.98 7.35 -4.85
C SER A 45 -10.18 8.30 -4.76
N ASP A 46 -10.24 9.11 -3.70
CA ASP A 46 -11.24 10.15 -3.50
C ASP A 46 -11.11 11.26 -4.55
N HIS A 47 -9.89 11.76 -4.80
CA HIS A 47 -9.63 12.76 -5.84
C HIS A 47 -10.09 12.27 -7.22
N PHE A 48 -9.72 11.04 -7.61
CA PHE A 48 -10.21 10.42 -8.84
C PHE A 48 -11.75 10.35 -8.90
N THR A 49 -12.36 9.79 -7.85
CA THR A 49 -13.82 9.55 -7.83
C THR A 49 -14.59 10.86 -7.85
N ARG A 50 -14.14 11.88 -7.11
CA ARG A 50 -14.76 13.21 -7.06
C ARG A 50 -14.73 13.88 -8.43
N VAL A 51 -13.56 13.99 -9.06
CA VAL A 51 -13.42 14.67 -10.36
C VAL A 51 -14.22 13.93 -11.43
N ARG A 52 -14.14 12.60 -11.47
CA ARG A 52 -14.93 11.77 -12.38
C ARG A 52 -16.43 12.03 -12.26
N MET A 53 -16.95 12.17 -11.04
CA MET A 53 -18.38 12.40 -10.81
C MET A 53 -18.79 13.84 -11.11
N GLN A 54 -17.94 14.82 -10.81
CA GLN A 54 -18.23 16.25 -11.04
C GLN A 54 -18.21 16.60 -12.53
N GLU A 55 -17.20 16.13 -13.26
CA GLU A 55 -17.02 16.44 -14.68
C GLU A 55 -17.73 15.44 -15.61
N GLN A 56 -18.23 14.33 -15.06
CA GLN A 56 -18.84 13.22 -15.82
C GLN A 56 -17.89 12.62 -16.88
N ILE A 57 -16.58 12.73 -16.66
CA ILE A 57 -15.53 12.17 -17.53
C ILE A 57 -15.14 10.80 -17.00
N GLN A 58 -15.06 9.79 -17.88
CA GLN A 58 -14.76 8.42 -17.45
C GLN A 58 -13.33 8.27 -16.92
N SER A 59 -12.38 8.95 -17.54
CA SER A 59 -10.94 8.93 -17.21
C SER A 59 -10.40 10.37 -17.10
N PRO A 60 -10.73 11.10 -16.02
CA PRO A 60 -10.23 12.46 -15.83
C PRO A 60 -8.72 12.47 -15.62
N GLN A 61 -8.07 13.55 -16.06
CA GLN A 61 -6.68 13.79 -15.72
C GLN A 61 -6.59 14.33 -14.29
N VAL A 62 -5.85 13.63 -13.45
CA VAL A 62 -5.75 13.92 -12.02
C VAL A 62 -4.28 13.95 -11.67
N ILE A 63 -3.83 15.05 -11.07
CA ILE A 63 -2.43 15.25 -10.66
C ILE A 63 -2.43 15.75 -9.23
N GLY A 64 -1.53 15.22 -8.41
CA GLY A 64 -1.34 15.71 -7.05
C GLY A 64 0.07 15.52 -6.54
N ALA A 65 0.37 16.20 -5.44
CA ALA A 65 1.63 16.12 -4.72
C ALA A 65 1.55 15.05 -3.63
N LEU A 66 2.68 14.38 -3.40
CA LEU A 66 2.94 13.44 -2.33
C LEU A 66 3.84 14.13 -1.30
N VAL A 67 3.44 14.04 -0.04
CA VAL A 67 4.17 14.65 1.07
C VAL A 67 4.38 13.68 2.21
N GLY A 68 5.44 13.92 2.96
CA GLY A 68 5.79 13.11 4.12
C GLY A 68 7.21 13.41 4.55
N THR A 69 7.87 12.41 5.13
CA THR A 69 9.22 12.58 5.66
C THR A 69 10.25 11.76 4.89
N GLN A 70 11.49 12.25 4.88
CA GLN A 70 12.62 11.50 4.37
C GLN A 70 13.73 11.49 5.41
N THR A 71 14.13 10.30 5.85
CA THR A 71 15.25 10.08 6.76
C THR A 71 16.31 9.25 6.06
N GLY A 72 17.30 9.92 5.46
CA GLY A 72 18.32 9.25 4.65
C GLY A 72 17.73 8.59 3.41
N ARG A 73 17.70 7.26 3.38
CA ARG A 73 17.15 6.45 2.28
C ARG A 73 15.74 5.91 2.56
N GLU A 74 15.19 6.23 3.71
CA GLU A 74 13.80 5.90 4.05
C GLU A 74 12.92 7.08 3.69
N VAL A 75 11.98 6.83 2.76
CA VAL A 75 11.01 7.82 2.31
C VAL A 75 9.64 7.34 2.74
N GLU A 76 8.99 8.11 3.59
CA GLU A 76 7.68 7.80 4.16
C GLU A 76 6.66 8.80 3.61
N ILE A 77 5.81 8.32 2.70
CA ILE A 77 4.75 9.08 2.06
C ILE A 77 3.48 8.93 2.91
N THR A 78 3.23 9.93 3.74
CA THR A 78 2.15 9.91 4.73
C THR A 78 0.85 10.54 4.22
N ASN A 79 0.95 11.56 3.36
CA ASN A 79 -0.21 12.31 2.90
C ASN A 79 -0.04 12.80 1.45
N SER A 80 -1.09 13.39 0.90
CA SER A 80 -1.10 13.95 -0.45
C SER A 80 -2.10 15.09 -0.59
N PHE A 81 -1.91 15.93 -1.60
CA PHE A 81 -2.86 16.98 -1.96
C PHE A 81 -2.98 17.15 -3.47
N GLU A 82 -4.13 17.60 -3.94
CA GLU A 82 -4.41 17.86 -5.36
C GLU A 82 -3.65 19.08 -5.88
N LEU A 83 -3.22 19.04 -7.15
CA LEU A 83 -2.54 20.16 -7.81
C LEU A 83 -3.45 20.79 -8.86
N ALA A 84 -3.39 22.12 -8.95
CA ALA A 84 -3.97 22.86 -10.06
C ALA A 84 -2.99 22.87 -11.23
N PHE A 85 -3.52 22.69 -12.44
CA PHE A 85 -2.76 22.70 -13.67
C PHE A 85 -3.59 23.27 -14.82
N ASP A 86 -2.90 23.79 -15.83
CA ASP A 86 -3.48 24.26 -17.08
C ASP A 86 -2.98 23.41 -18.24
N VAL A 87 -3.76 23.30 -19.31
CA VAL A 87 -3.34 22.63 -20.54
C VAL A 87 -3.06 23.69 -21.61
N VAL A 88 -1.78 23.89 -21.93
CA VAL A 88 -1.31 24.86 -22.93
C VAL A 88 -0.63 24.09 -24.06
N ASP A 89 -1.10 24.28 -25.29
CA ASP A 89 -0.59 23.55 -26.48
C ASP A 89 -0.58 22.02 -26.33
N GLY A 90 -1.55 21.47 -25.60
CA GLY A 90 -1.65 20.03 -25.31
C GLY A 90 -0.70 19.54 -24.23
N LYS A 91 0.08 20.42 -23.61
CA LYS A 91 0.98 20.12 -22.50
C LYS A 91 0.39 20.56 -21.17
N VAL A 92 0.57 19.73 -20.16
CA VAL A 92 0.14 20.03 -18.79
C VAL A 92 1.17 20.91 -18.11
N ILE A 93 0.76 22.07 -17.63
CA ILE A 93 1.60 23.02 -16.90
C ILE A 93 1.06 23.13 -15.47
N VAL A 94 1.88 22.74 -14.50
CA VAL A 94 1.51 22.80 -13.08
C VAL A 94 1.52 24.24 -12.59
N ASN A 95 0.48 24.65 -11.88
CA ASN A 95 0.39 26.00 -11.33
C ASN A 95 1.32 26.17 -10.12
N VAL A 96 2.41 26.91 -10.33
CA VAL A 96 3.48 27.13 -9.34
C VAL A 96 2.99 27.88 -8.10
N ASP A 97 2.13 28.88 -8.28
CA ASP A 97 1.61 29.70 -7.17
C ASP A 97 0.67 28.87 -6.28
N TYR A 98 -0.17 28.04 -6.90
CA TYR A 98 -1.05 27.12 -6.18
C TYR A 98 -0.25 26.07 -5.41
N PHE A 99 0.77 25.46 -6.06
CA PHE A 99 1.66 24.51 -5.39
C PHE A 99 2.33 25.13 -4.17
N THR A 100 2.96 26.30 -4.34
CA THR A 100 3.70 26.98 -3.27
C THR A 100 2.78 27.34 -2.11
N THR A 101 1.60 27.90 -2.41
CA THR A 101 0.60 28.24 -1.41
C THR A 101 0.13 27.02 -0.63
N LYS A 102 -0.15 25.90 -1.31
CA LYS A 102 -0.56 24.65 -0.66
C LYS A 102 0.55 24.02 0.16
N GLN A 103 1.78 24.04 -0.34
CA GLN A 103 2.94 23.53 0.38
C GLN A 103 3.15 24.32 1.69
N ASP A 104 3.06 25.64 1.65
CA ASP A 104 3.19 26.49 2.84
C ASP A 104 2.07 26.23 3.86
N GLN A 105 0.83 26.04 3.40
CA GLN A 105 -0.29 25.66 4.27
C GLN A 105 -0.06 24.30 4.94
N PHE A 106 0.45 23.31 4.21
CA PHE A 106 0.78 22.01 4.78
C PHE A 106 1.91 22.11 5.80
N ARG A 107 2.96 22.91 5.53
CA ARG A 107 4.07 23.14 6.47
C ARG A 107 3.66 23.83 7.76
N GLN A 108 2.57 24.61 7.77
CA GLN A 108 2.05 25.20 9.02
C GLN A 108 1.50 24.14 9.99
N VAL A 109 0.91 23.07 9.46
CA VAL A 109 0.31 21.99 10.28
C VAL A 109 1.30 20.84 10.49
N PHE A 110 2.13 20.55 9.48
CA PHE A 110 3.12 19.49 9.48
C PHE A 110 4.50 20.03 9.06
N PRO A 111 5.24 20.70 9.96
CA PRO A 111 6.51 21.35 9.64
C PRO A 111 7.61 20.41 9.14
N GLN A 112 7.55 19.14 9.55
CA GLN A 112 8.48 18.09 9.14
C GLN A 112 8.16 17.47 7.78
N PHE A 113 7.02 17.82 7.17
CA PHE A 113 6.64 17.27 5.87
C PHE A 113 7.24 18.10 4.73
N ASP A 114 7.86 17.38 3.82
CA ASP A 114 8.39 17.93 2.58
C ASP A 114 7.70 17.32 1.37
N PHE A 115 7.88 17.97 0.23
CA PHE A 115 7.42 17.47 -1.06
C PHE A 115 8.33 16.30 -1.49
N LEU A 116 7.76 15.10 -1.54
CA LEU A 116 8.50 13.87 -1.85
C LEU A 116 8.33 13.42 -3.29
N GLY A 117 7.25 13.83 -3.95
CA GLY A 117 6.91 13.32 -5.26
C GLY A 117 5.52 13.72 -5.70
N TRP A 118 5.03 13.11 -6.77
CA TRP A 118 3.72 13.40 -7.32
C TRP A 118 3.03 12.12 -7.78
N TYR A 119 1.73 12.21 -7.97
CA TYR A 119 0.93 11.10 -8.47
C TYR A 119 0.07 11.51 -9.66
N THR A 120 -0.25 10.50 -10.48
CA THR A 120 -1.29 10.59 -11.50
C THR A 120 -1.98 9.25 -11.71
N LEU A 121 -2.95 9.23 -12.61
CA LEU A 121 -3.70 8.04 -13.00
C LEU A 121 -3.23 7.55 -14.36
N GLY A 122 -3.07 6.25 -14.50
CA GLY A 122 -2.70 5.66 -15.79
C GLY A 122 -2.33 4.20 -15.68
N ARG A 123 -2.25 3.54 -16.82
CA ARG A 123 -1.85 2.13 -16.91
C ARG A 123 -0.33 1.98 -16.95
N TYR A 124 0.34 2.88 -17.67
CA TYR A 124 1.79 2.93 -17.81
C TYR A 124 2.25 4.39 -17.92
N PRO A 125 3.48 4.71 -17.52
CA PRO A 125 4.05 6.03 -17.72
C PRO A 125 4.17 6.38 -19.20
N THR A 126 3.97 7.66 -19.50
CA THR A 126 3.93 8.25 -20.84
C THR A 126 4.95 9.38 -20.98
N GLU A 127 5.20 9.86 -22.19
CA GLU A 127 6.09 11.02 -22.42
C GLU A 127 5.56 12.30 -21.76
N SER A 128 4.23 12.50 -21.69
CA SER A 128 3.65 13.62 -20.94
C SER A 128 3.96 13.54 -19.45
N ASP A 129 4.07 12.33 -18.89
CA ASP A 129 4.46 12.16 -17.49
C ASP A 129 5.92 12.57 -17.26
N ILE A 130 6.82 12.35 -18.24
CA ILE A 130 8.20 12.85 -18.19
C ILE A 130 8.25 14.37 -18.23
N GLU A 131 7.40 15.02 -19.03
CA GLU A 131 7.32 16.49 -19.08
C GLU A 131 6.81 17.08 -17.75
N ILE A 132 5.80 16.47 -17.15
CA ILE A 132 5.30 16.88 -15.82
C ILE A 132 6.38 16.62 -14.76
N HIS A 133 7.04 15.46 -14.80
CA HIS A 133 8.10 15.12 -13.86
C HIS A 133 9.25 16.14 -13.89
N LYS A 134 9.66 16.58 -15.08
CA LYS A 134 10.68 17.65 -15.23
C LYS A 134 10.25 18.97 -14.60
N GLN A 135 8.96 19.30 -14.61
CA GLN A 135 8.44 20.46 -13.87
C GLN A 135 8.56 20.23 -12.35
N MET A 136 8.20 19.04 -11.86
CA MET A 136 8.29 18.69 -10.44
C MET A 136 9.73 18.70 -9.90
N MET A 137 10.71 18.43 -10.77
CA MET A 137 12.14 18.48 -10.42
C MET A 137 12.62 19.87 -9.98
N THR A 138 11.83 20.92 -10.23
CA THR A 138 12.14 22.27 -9.74
C THR A 138 11.98 22.43 -8.23
N TRP A 139 11.12 21.61 -7.59
CA TRP A 139 10.86 21.66 -6.15
C TRP A 139 11.56 20.55 -5.36
N ASN A 140 11.88 19.43 -6.01
CA ASN A 140 12.65 18.33 -5.42
C ASN A 140 13.54 17.73 -6.51
N GLU A 141 14.84 17.59 -6.27
CA GLU A 141 15.81 17.11 -7.26
C GLU A 141 15.55 15.67 -7.74
N SER A 142 14.89 14.84 -6.92
CA SER A 142 14.58 13.44 -7.21
C SER A 142 13.18 13.09 -6.69
N PRO A 143 12.11 13.66 -7.29
CA PRO A 143 10.75 13.42 -6.85
C PRO A 143 10.32 12.00 -7.21
N LEU A 144 9.62 11.32 -6.30
CA LEU A 144 8.98 10.05 -6.62
C LEU A 144 7.79 10.26 -7.56
N PHE A 145 7.56 9.30 -8.45
CA PHE A 145 6.37 9.27 -9.30
C PHE A 145 5.50 8.06 -8.95
N LEU A 146 4.27 8.30 -8.50
CA LEU A 146 3.29 7.26 -8.20
C LEU A 146 2.21 7.24 -9.28
N GLN A 147 2.02 6.10 -9.92
CA GLN A 147 0.93 5.92 -10.89
C GLN A 147 -0.09 4.91 -10.36
N MET A 148 -1.36 5.31 -10.33
CA MET A 148 -2.47 4.43 -9.95
C MET A 148 -3.34 4.09 -11.17
N ASN A 149 -3.70 2.82 -11.34
CA ASN A 149 -4.63 2.39 -12.37
C ASN A 149 -5.99 2.02 -11.76
N PRO A 150 -6.99 2.92 -11.75
CA PRO A 150 -8.29 2.63 -11.12
C PRO A 150 -9.12 1.59 -11.89
N PHE A 151 -8.73 1.24 -13.12
CA PHE A 151 -9.44 0.26 -13.96
C PHE A 151 -8.81 -1.12 -13.95
N ASP A 152 -7.67 -1.29 -13.28
CA ASP A 152 -7.08 -2.62 -13.16
C ASP A 152 -7.93 -3.49 -12.25
N ILE A 153 -7.98 -4.79 -12.56
CA ILE A 153 -8.69 -5.74 -11.71
C ILE A 153 -7.85 -5.90 -10.45
N VAL A 154 -8.29 -5.27 -9.37
CA VAL A 154 -7.70 -5.47 -8.04
C VAL A 154 -7.95 -6.92 -7.64
N THR A 155 -6.98 -7.78 -7.95
CA THR A 155 -6.92 -9.10 -7.35
C THR A 155 -6.47 -8.94 -5.90
N SER A 156 -6.85 -9.86 -5.03
CA SER A 156 -6.52 -9.85 -3.59
C SER A 156 -5.01 -9.87 -3.25
N LYS A 157 -4.13 -9.78 -4.25
CA LYS A 157 -2.69 -9.94 -4.12
C LYS A 157 -1.89 -8.66 -4.37
N ASN A 158 -2.35 -7.74 -5.22
CA ASN A 158 -1.59 -6.54 -5.60
C ASN A 158 -2.49 -5.30 -5.65
N LEU A 159 -2.03 -4.21 -5.02
CA LEU A 159 -2.66 -2.89 -5.19
C LEU A 159 -2.33 -2.37 -6.59
N PRO A 160 -3.27 -1.65 -7.26
CA PRO A 160 -3.10 -1.17 -8.63
C PRO A 160 -2.26 0.11 -8.67
N ILE A 161 -1.10 0.10 -7.99
CA ILE A 161 -0.18 1.23 -7.88
C ILE A 161 1.23 0.78 -8.26
N THR A 162 1.95 1.68 -8.92
CA THR A 162 3.38 1.52 -9.18
C THR A 162 4.10 2.81 -8.80
N VAL A 163 5.24 2.67 -8.11
CA VAL A 163 6.11 3.79 -7.75
C VAL A 163 7.34 3.74 -8.65
N TYR A 164 7.80 4.91 -9.07
CA TYR A 164 8.95 5.09 -9.94
C TYR A 164 9.91 6.13 -9.36
N GLU A 165 11.19 5.87 -9.50
CA GLU A 165 12.27 6.85 -9.40
C GLU A 165 12.64 7.33 -10.82
N SER A 166 13.18 8.54 -10.93
CA SER A 166 13.75 9.01 -12.19
C SER A 166 15.25 8.71 -12.26
N ILE A 167 15.68 8.29 -13.44
CA ILE A 167 17.09 8.10 -13.79
C ILE A 167 17.39 8.86 -15.06
N ILE A 168 18.65 9.27 -15.22
CA ILE A 168 19.14 9.86 -16.46
C ILE A 168 19.97 8.79 -17.16
N ASP A 169 19.57 8.41 -18.37
CA ASP A 169 20.26 7.42 -19.20
C ASP A 169 20.60 8.02 -20.57
N LEU A 170 21.65 7.51 -21.22
CA LEU A 170 22.00 7.91 -22.59
C LEU A 170 21.35 6.98 -23.60
N ILE A 171 20.28 7.47 -24.25
CA ILE A 171 19.66 6.81 -25.40
C ILE A 171 20.07 7.58 -26.65
N ASP A 172 20.65 6.89 -27.63
CA ASP A 172 21.13 7.46 -28.91
C ASP A 172 22.06 8.67 -28.74
N GLY A 173 22.87 8.67 -27.68
CA GLY A 173 23.83 9.74 -27.37
C GLY A 173 23.21 11.00 -26.76
N GLN A 174 21.90 11.01 -26.47
CA GLN A 174 21.23 12.09 -25.76
C GLN A 174 20.85 11.64 -24.34
N ALA A 175 21.11 12.50 -23.36
CA ALA A 175 20.68 12.28 -21.99
C ALA A 175 19.16 12.42 -21.90
N GLN A 176 18.47 11.32 -21.57
CA GLN A 176 17.02 11.27 -21.42
C GLN A 176 16.66 10.88 -19.99
N THR A 177 15.62 11.51 -19.45
CA THR A 177 15.01 11.12 -18.17
C THR A 177 14.10 9.93 -18.43
N LEU A 178 14.30 8.85 -17.68
CA LEU A 178 13.48 7.65 -17.71
C LEU A 178 12.97 7.33 -16.31
N PHE A 179 11.90 6.56 -16.23
CA PHE A 179 11.39 6.00 -14.99
C PHE A 179 11.97 4.62 -14.75
N ILE A 180 12.33 4.33 -13.51
CA ILE A 180 12.69 2.98 -13.07
C ILE A 180 11.75 2.58 -11.94
N LYS A 181 11.21 1.35 -11.99
CA LYS A 181 10.26 0.88 -10.97
C LYS A 181 10.95 0.76 -9.61
N SER A 182 10.30 1.29 -8.58
CA SER A 182 10.77 1.23 -7.20
C SER A 182 9.86 0.32 -6.38
N GLN A 183 10.48 -0.44 -5.47
CA GLN A 183 9.73 -1.24 -4.52
C GLN A 183 9.16 -0.32 -3.44
N TYR A 184 7.95 -0.65 -2.98
CA TYR A 184 7.32 0.03 -1.86
C TYR A 184 6.78 -0.99 -0.87
N LYS A 185 6.65 -0.56 0.38
CA LYS A 185 5.87 -1.25 1.42
C LYS A 185 4.70 -0.38 1.83
N ILE A 186 3.61 -1.02 2.24
CA ILE A 186 2.52 -0.30 2.92
C ILE A 186 2.90 -0.23 4.39
N GLU A 187 3.07 0.98 4.89
CA GLU A 187 3.30 1.27 6.30
C GLU A 187 1.99 1.78 6.89
N THR A 188 1.65 1.36 8.10
CA THR A 188 0.43 1.81 8.77
C THR A 188 0.78 2.22 10.19
N GLY A 189 0.47 3.46 10.54
CA GLY A 189 0.46 3.86 11.95
C GLY A 189 -0.62 3.11 12.73
N GLU A 190 -0.52 3.04 14.06
CA GLU A 190 -1.46 2.25 14.86
C GLU A 190 -2.91 2.74 14.72
N ALA A 191 -3.12 4.06 14.75
CA ALA A 191 -4.44 4.65 14.53
C ALA A 191 -4.97 4.35 13.12
N GLU A 192 -4.11 4.48 12.10
CA GLU A 192 -4.47 4.22 10.71
C GLU A 192 -4.82 2.75 10.47
N ARG A 193 -4.06 1.83 11.07
CA ARG A 193 -4.32 0.38 11.03
C ARG A 193 -5.72 0.07 11.57
N ILE A 194 -6.08 0.65 12.71
CA ILE A 194 -7.41 0.48 13.31
C ILE A 194 -8.50 1.07 12.40
N SER A 195 -8.29 2.27 11.86
CA SER A 195 -9.25 2.90 10.96
C SER A 195 -9.46 2.12 9.67
N VAL A 196 -8.39 1.64 9.04
CA VAL A 196 -8.43 0.85 7.81
C VAL A 196 -9.09 -0.51 8.08
N ASP A 197 -8.75 -1.18 9.18
CA ASP A 197 -9.39 -2.44 9.58
C ASP A 197 -10.88 -2.23 9.83
N HIS A 198 -11.27 -1.16 10.52
CA HIS A 198 -12.68 -0.83 10.73
C HIS A 198 -13.41 -0.64 9.39
N VAL A 199 -12.94 0.25 8.52
CA VAL A 199 -13.57 0.52 7.20
C VAL A 199 -13.65 -0.74 6.34
N ALA A 200 -12.63 -1.60 6.38
CA ALA A 200 -12.62 -2.86 5.63
C ALA A 200 -13.67 -3.88 6.13
N HIS A 201 -13.99 -3.86 7.44
CA HIS A 201 -14.88 -4.85 8.08
C HIS A 201 -16.30 -4.32 8.35
N THR A 202 -16.56 -3.01 8.29
CA THR A 202 -17.88 -2.38 8.54
C THR A 202 -18.98 -2.81 7.54
N THR A 203 -18.63 -3.52 6.45
CA THR A 203 -19.63 -4.07 5.51
C THR A 203 -20.34 -5.34 6.01
N LEU A 204 -19.96 -5.89 7.18
CA LEU A 204 -20.62 -7.06 7.78
C LEU A 204 -21.52 -6.66 8.96
N GLY A 205 -22.69 -6.09 8.64
CA GLY A 205 -23.88 -6.14 9.49
C GLY A 205 -23.98 -5.04 10.55
N GLU A 206 -24.79 -4.03 10.25
CA GLU A 206 -25.47 -3.21 11.25
C GLU A 206 -26.30 -4.12 12.18
N GLY A 207 -26.16 -3.98 13.50
CA GLY A 207 -27.16 -4.51 14.44
C GLY A 207 -26.70 -5.04 15.80
N GLY A 208 -25.41 -5.02 16.12
CA GLY A 208 -24.98 -5.37 17.47
C GLY A 208 -23.62 -4.77 17.77
N GLU A 209 -23.37 -4.43 19.03
CA GLU A 209 -22.03 -4.28 19.57
C GLU A 209 -21.26 -5.58 19.31
N GLY A 210 -20.72 -5.73 18.09
CA GLY A 210 -19.83 -6.82 17.75
C GLY A 210 -18.64 -6.69 18.68
N SER A 211 -18.53 -7.63 19.62
CA SER A 211 -17.50 -7.59 20.66
C SER A 211 -16.15 -7.27 20.02
N SER A 212 -15.45 -6.26 20.52
CA SER A 212 -14.09 -5.87 20.07
C SER A 212 -13.16 -7.09 19.95
N LEU A 213 -13.37 -8.12 20.79
CA LEU A 213 -12.69 -9.41 20.71
C LEU A 213 -12.96 -10.16 19.40
N ILE A 214 -14.19 -10.17 18.90
CA ILE A 214 -14.57 -10.84 17.65
C ILE A 214 -13.85 -10.16 16.48
N ALA A 215 -13.85 -8.83 16.43
CA ALA A 215 -13.11 -8.08 15.41
C ALA A 215 -11.61 -8.44 15.47
N HIS A 216 -11.00 -8.36 16.66
CA HIS A 216 -9.58 -8.67 16.86
C HIS A 216 -9.21 -10.10 16.46
N LEU A 217 -10.00 -11.10 16.88
CA LEU A 217 -9.79 -12.50 16.51
C LEU A 217 -10.02 -12.75 15.01
N THR A 218 -10.93 -12.00 14.38
CA THR A 218 -11.16 -12.08 12.93
C THR A 218 -9.95 -11.57 12.17
N THR A 219 -9.37 -10.44 12.57
CA THR A 219 -8.13 -9.92 11.97
C THR A 219 -6.97 -10.91 12.13
N GLN A 220 -6.77 -11.48 13.32
CA GLN A 220 -5.75 -12.52 13.54
C GLN A 220 -5.98 -13.76 12.67
N ARG A 221 -7.22 -14.25 12.60
CA ARG A 221 -7.61 -15.39 11.75
C ARG A 221 -7.32 -15.10 10.28
N ASN A 222 -7.63 -13.90 9.80
CA ASN A 222 -7.38 -13.50 8.42
C ASN A 222 -5.88 -13.46 8.12
N ALA A 223 -5.06 -12.93 9.02
CA ALA A 223 -3.60 -12.95 8.90
C ALA A 223 -3.04 -14.39 8.81
N ILE A 224 -3.50 -15.29 9.70
CA ILE A 224 -3.12 -16.72 9.67
C ILE A 224 -3.55 -17.38 8.36
N LYS A 225 -4.77 -17.09 7.88
CA LYS A 225 -5.29 -17.61 6.61
C LYS A 225 -4.47 -17.14 5.41
N MET A 226 -4.04 -15.87 5.40
CA MET A 226 -3.16 -15.32 4.37
C MET A 226 -1.79 -16.00 4.38
N LEU A 227 -1.18 -16.17 5.55
CA LEU A 227 0.09 -16.88 5.70
C LEU A 227 -0.02 -18.34 5.24
N HIS A 228 -1.07 -19.06 5.67
CA HIS A 228 -1.33 -20.44 5.25
C HIS A 228 -1.46 -20.55 3.73
N THR A 229 -2.16 -19.60 3.09
CA THR A 229 -2.31 -19.57 1.63
C THR A 229 -0.95 -19.41 0.94
N ARG A 230 -0.06 -18.55 1.45
CA ARG A 230 1.29 -18.36 0.91
C ARG A 230 2.16 -19.60 1.10
N ILE A 231 2.14 -20.22 2.28
CA ILE A 231 2.87 -21.48 2.56
C ILE A 231 2.39 -22.59 1.63
N LYS A 232 1.08 -22.69 1.39
CA LYS A 232 0.50 -23.67 0.46
C LYS A 232 1.00 -23.51 -0.97
N ILE A 233 1.16 -22.27 -1.44
CA ILE A 233 1.74 -21.99 -2.78
C ILE A 233 3.19 -22.46 -2.85
N LEU A 234 4.01 -22.15 -1.84
CA LEU A 234 5.41 -22.61 -1.77
C LEU A 234 5.50 -24.13 -1.72
N HIS A 235 4.65 -24.78 -0.93
CA HIS A 235 4.59 -26.24 -0.87
C HIS A 235 4.21 -26.85 -2.23
N GLN A 236 3.20 -26.30 -2.91
CA GLN A 236 2.82 -26.76 -4.25
C GLN A 236 3.96 -26.60 -5.26
N TYR A 237 4.70 -25.48 -5.19
CA TYR A 237 5.87 -25.24 -6.03
C TYR A 237 6.94 -26.32 -5.80
N LEU A 238 7.26 -26.66 -4.55
CA LEU A 238 8.22 -27.72 -4.22
C LEU A 238 7.77 -29.11 -4.70
N VAL A 239 6.48 -29.41 -4.60
CA VAL A 239 5.92 -30.68 -5.10
C VAL A 239 6.07 -30.76 -6.63
N ASN A 240 5.74 -29.68 -7.34
CA ASN A 240 5.86 -29.62 -8.79
C ASN A 240 7.32 -29.71 -9.25
N ALA A 241 8.24 -29.02 -8.56
CA ALA A 241 9.67 -29.05 -8.84
C ALA A 241 10.30 -30.45 -8.68
N LYS A 242 9.70 -31.31 -7.85
CA LYS A 242 10.12 -32.71 -7.70
C LYS A 242 9.64 -33.60 -8.85
N THR A 243 8.51 -33.27 -9.47
CA THR A 243 7.89 -34.08 -10.55
C THR A 243 8.30 -33.64 -11.95
N ASP A 244 8.61 -32.35 -12.15
CA ASP A 244 8.98 -31.77 -13.44
C ASP A 244 10.28 -30.96 -13.28
N GLU A 245 11.42 -31.58 -13.65
CA GLU A 245 12.77 -31.00 -13.51
C GLU A 245 13.05 -29.86 -14.51
N SER A 246 12.24 -29.69 -15.55
CA SER A 246 12.60 -28.89 -16.72
C SER A 246 12.48 -27.37 -16.54
N CYS A 247 11.77 -26.90 -15.51
CA CYS A 247 11.46 -25.48 -15.27
C CYS A 247 11.72 -25.02 -13.82
N VAL A 248 12.68 -25.64 -13.11
CA VAL A 248 12.95 -25.33 -11.71
C VAL A 248 13.93 -24.15 -11.58
N ASP A 249 13.52 -23.12 -10.85
CA ASP A 249 14.38 -21.99 -10.51
C ASP A 249 15.17 -22.32 -9.24
N HIS A 250 16.48 -22.53 -9.40
CA HIS A 250 17.38 -22.87 -8.29
C HIS A 250 17.57 -21.71 -7.28
N ASP A 251 17.40 -20.45 -7.70
CA ASP A 251 17.47 -19.32 -6.78
C ASP A 251 16.27 -19.31 -5.83
N VAL A 252 15.07 -19.61 -6.34
CA VAL A 252 13.86 -19.73 -5.52
C VAL A 252 14.00 -20.90 -4.53
N LEU A 253 14.52 -22.05 -4.96
CA LEU A 253 14.76 -23.18 -4.06
C LEU A 253 15.73 -22.83 -2.93
N ARG A 254 16.82 -22.11 -3.25
CA ARG A 254 17.79 -21.66 -2.24
C ARG A 254 17.16 -20.70 -1.25
N GLN A 255 16.30 -19.78 -1.71
CA GLN A 255 15.56 -18.86 -0.83
C GLN A 255 14.60 -19.61 0.09
N ILE A 256 13.87 -20.60 -0.42
CA ILE A 256 12.95 -21.44 0.38
C ILE A 256 13.73 -22.24 1.44
N ALA A 257 14.85 -22.86 1.07
CA ALA A 257 15.70 -23.56 2.02
C ALA A 257 16.25 -22.62 3.11
N GLY A 258 16.66 -21.41 2.71
CA GLY A 258 17.07 -20.35 3.63
C GLY A 258 15.96 -19.93 4.60
N LEU A 259 14.71 -19.87 4.14
CA LEU A 259 13.55 -19.58 4.98
C LEU A 259 13.32 -20.69 6.01
N CYS A 260 13.33 -21.96 5.60
CA CYS A 260 13.15 -23.10 6.50
C CYS A 260 14.23 -23.17 7.58
N ASN A 261 15.49 -22.89 7.20
CA ASN A 261 16.63 -22.92 8.14
C ASN A 261 16.63 -21.76 9.15
N ARG A 262 15.83 -20.71 8.92
CA ARG A 262 15.63 -19.60 9.88
C ARG A 262 14.57 -19.90 10.93
N LEU A 263 13.86 -21.03 10.82
CA LEU A 263 12.85 -21.43 11.79
C LEU A 263 13.47 -22.35 12.85
N PRO A 264 13.20 -22.14 14.15
CA PRO A 264 12.39 -21.07 14.74
C PRO A 264 13.14 -19.72 14.76
N THR A 265 12.43 -18.62 14.45
CA THR A 265 13.02 -17.28 14.33
C THR A 265 13.49 -16.69 15.65
N ILE A 266 12.90 -17.12 16.78
CA ILE A 266 13.20 -16.60 18.12
C ILE A 266 13.09 -17.74 19.15
N ASP A 267 14.22 -18.15 19.73
CA ASP A 267 14.27 -19.04 20.90
C ASP A 267 15.53 -18.73 21.76
N SER A 268 15.73 -17.45 22.08
CA SER A 268 16.77 -17.06 23.04
C SER A 268 16.25 -17.16 24.47
N ALA A 269 17.16 -17.37 25.43
CA ALA A 269 16.81 -17.37 26.85
C ALA A 269 16.32 -15.97 27.30
N ASP A 270 16.92 -14.92 26.78
CA ASP A 270 16.56 -13.53 27.06
C ASP A 270 15.12 -13.22 26.60
N PHE A 271 14.75 -13.65 25.39
CA PHE A 271 13.38 -13.50 24.90
C PHE A 271 12.37 -14.22 25.79
N ARG A 272 12.69 -15.44 26.24
CA ARG A 272 11.79 -16.19 27.15
C ARG A 272 11.59 -15.46 28.47
N GLN A 273 12.64 -14.83 29.00
CA GLN A 273 12.54 -14.05 30.23
C GLN A 273 11.70 -12.79 30.04
N GLU A 274 11.93 -12.04 28.95
CA GLU A 274 11.13 -10.85 28.62
C GLU A 274 9.66 -11.21 28.38
N PHE A 275 9.41 -12.27 27.60
CA PHE A 275 8.05 -12.77 27.34
C PHE A 275 7.32 -13.16 28.61
N LEU A 276 7.98 -13.87 29.54
CA LEU A 276 7.37 -14.24 30.83
C LEU A 276 7.10 -13.01 31.70
N THR A 277 7.97 -12.01 31.65
CA THR A 277 7.80 -10.76 32.40
C THR A 277 6.56 -10.02 31.89
N GLU A 278 6.46 -9.79 30.58
CA GLU A 278 5.30 -9.14 29.96
C GLU A 278 4.00 -9.93 30.20
N TYR A 279 4.06 -11.27 30.09
CA TYR A 279 2.92 -12.13 30.37
C TYR A 279 2.41 -11.99 31.81
N ASN A 280 3.32 -11.99 32.79
CA ASN A 280 2.96 -11.82 34.19
C ASN A 280 2.38 -10.43 34.46
N ASP A 281 2.93 -9.38 33.84
CA ASP A 281 2.44 -8.00 33.99
C ASP A 281 1.02 -7.82 33.44
N VAL A 282 0.74 -8.40 32.26
CA VAL A 282 -0.60 -8.40 31.67
C VAL A 282 -1.59 -9.15 32.55
N LEU A 283 -1.21 -10.32 33.08
CA LEU A 283 -2.06 -11.10 33.99
C LEU A 283 -2.36 -10.33 35.29
N LEU A 284 -1.34 -9.72 35.89
CA LEU A 284 -1.50 -8.94 37.12
C LEU A 284 -2.43 -7.75 36.89
N THR A 285 -2.24 -7.01 35.80
CA THR A 285 -3.08 -5.87 35.43
C THR A 285 -4.53 -6.30 35.18
N SER A 286 -4.73 -7.41 34.46
CA SER A 286 -6.06 -7.98 34.21
C SER A 286 -6.75 -8.42 35.51
N TYR A 287 -6.01 -9.02 36.44
CA TYR A 287 -6.53 -9.44 37.73
C TYR A 287 -6.96 -8.23 38.58
N LEU A 288 -6.12 -7.20 38.66
CA LEU A 288 -6.45 -5.95 39.37
C LEU A 288 -7.65 -5.23 38.76
N ALA A 289 -7.76 -5.19 37.42
CA ALA A 289 -8.93 -4.64 36.74
C ALA A 289 -10.21 -5.43 37.05
N THR A 290 -10.12 -6.75 37.14
CA THR A 290 -11.24 -7.63 37.50
C THR A 290 -11.71 -7.40 38.94
N ILE A 291 -10.78 -7.25 39.89
CA ILE A 291 -11.10 -6.88 41.28
C ILE A 291 -11.76 -5.51 41.35
N THR A 292 -11.25 -4.54 40.59
CA THR A 292 -11.82 -3.18 40.53
C THR A 292 -13.26 -3.22 40.02
N LYS A 293 -13.51 -3.96 38.93
CA LYS A 293 -14.86 -4.17 38.40
C LYS A 293 -15.77 -4.85 39.42
N GLY A 294 -15.29 -5.90 40.10
CA GLY A 294 -16.04 -6.59 41.14
C GLY A 294 -16.42 -5.68 42.31
N THR A 295 -15.49 -4.84 42.76
CA THR A 295 -15.72 -3.84 43.82
C THR A 295 -16.76 -2.81 43.39
N ASN A 296 -16.73 -2.36 42.13
CA ASN A 296 -17.74 -1.46 41.59
C ASN A 296 -19.14 -2.11 41.57
N CYS A 297 -19.24 -3.36 41.10
CA CYS A 297 -20.52 -4.09 41.12
C CYS A 297 -21.07 -4.26 42.55
N ILE A 298 -20.21 -4.54 43.54
CA ILE A 298 -20.62 -4.62 44.96
C ILE A 298 -21.14 -3.26 45.44
N ASN A 299 -20.48 -2.17 45.05
CA ASN A 299 -20.90 -0.82 45.41
C ASN A 299 -22.28 -0.48 44.80
N GLU A 300 -22.51 -0.79 43.53
CA GLU A 300 -23.81 -0.60 42.87
C GLU A 300 -24.92 -1.40 43.54
N VAL A 301 -24.66 -2.66 43.92
CA VAL A 301 -25.63 -3.50 44.66
C VAL A 301 -25.95 -2.88 46.02
N ASN A 302 -24.94 -2.41 46.75
CA ASN A 302 -25.16 -1.74 48.04
C ASN A 302 -26.03 -0.49 47.86
N ILE A 303 -25.71 0.40 46.93
CA ILE A 303 -26.48 1.62 46.66
C ILE A 303 -27.94 1.27 46.33
N ASN A 304 -28.17 0.31 45.42
CA ASN A 304 -29.52 -0.12 45.07
C ASN A 304 -30.27 -0.70 46.28
N THR A 305 -29.60 -1.51 47.12
CA THR A 305 -30.22 -2.07 48.33
C THR A 305 -30.65 -0.98 49.30
N TYR A 306 -29.80 0.03 49.55
CA TYR A 306 -30.17 1.15 50.43
C TYR A 306 -31.33 1.99 49.88
N MET A 307 -31.46 2.11 48.56
CA MET A 307 -32.58 2.82 47.91
C MET A 307 -33.93 2.08 48.03
N TYR A 308 -33.93 0.76 48.20
CA TYR A 308 -35.16 -0.02 48.40
C TYR A 308 -35.64 -0.09 49.86
N PHE A 309 -34.80 0.33 50.82
CA PHE A 309 -35.11 0.32 52.26
C PHE A 309 -35.56 1.69 52.80
N PHE A 310 -35.76 2.68 51.94
CA PHE A 310 -36.44 3.96 52.20
C PHE A 310 -37.63 4.12 51.26
#